data_AF-A0A942ZDR2-F1
#
_entry.id   AF-A0A942ZDR2-F1
#
_cell.length_a   1.000
_cell.length_b   1.000
_cell.length_c   1.000
_cell.angle_alpha   90.00
_cell.angle_beta   90.00
_cell.angle_gamma   90.00
#
_symmetry.space_group_name_H-M   'P 1'
#
loop_
_entity.id
_entity.type
_entity.pdbx_description
1 polymer ?
#
loop_
_entity_poly.entity_id
_entity_poly.type
_entity_poly.pdbx_seq_one_letter_code
_entity_poly.pdbx_strand_id
1 'polypeptide(L)'
;EVRRQFREIKGLLAGEEGVKADYEKAVQICTKSAQKEMIIPSVLAIIVPVLVGFLFGVPAVIGLLIGGLTSGFAMAVMMSNAGGSWDNAKKYIEAGNLGGKKITDENGNKITNPNHAAAVIGDTVGDPFKDTSGPSLNILIKLMSLISVVFAGAIIAFSPKIQALLGIADKIVK
;
A
#
# COMPACT_ATOMS: atom_id res chain seq x y z
N GLU A 1 -9.16 17.34 -8.26
CA GLU A 1 -10.35 17.86 -7.55
C GLU A 1 -10.04 19.07 -6.67
N VAL A 2 -9.18 18.96 -5.65
CA VAL A 2 -8.86 20.11 -4.75
C VAL A 2 -8.43 21.37 -5.50
N ARG A 3 -7.53 21.25 -6.49
CA ARG A 3 -7.13 22.40 -7.35
C ARG A 3 -8.30 22.99 -8.16
N ARG A 4 -9.25 22.16 -8.58
CA ARG A 4 -10.45 22.58 -9.32
C ARG A 4 -11.34 23.43 -8.40
N GLN A 5 -11.59 22.96 -7.18
CA GLN A 5 -12.39 23.69 -6.19
C GLN A 5 -11.77 25.04 -5.84
N PHE A 6 -10.46 25.11 -5.60
CA PHE A 6 -9.79 26.40 -5.34
C PHE A 6 -9.85 27.39 -6.50
N ARG A 7 -9.92 26.90 -7.75
CA ARG A 7 -10.00 27.76 -8.94
C ARG A 7 -11.42 28.22 -9.24
N GLU A 8 -12.41 27.35 -9.02
CA GLU A 8 -13.79 27.55 -9.48
C GLU A 8 -14.71 28.10 -8.38
N ILE A 9 -14.44 27.81 -7.10
CA ILE A 9 -15.24 28.30 -5.97
C ILE A 9 -14.61 29.61 -5.48
N LYS A 10 -15.24 30.74 -5.86
CA LYS A 10 -14.83 32.08 -5.40
C LYS A 10 -14.96 32.18 -3.89
N GLY A 11 -14.00 32.85 -3.24
CA GLY A 11 -13.96 33.01 -1.78
C GLY A 11 -13.40 31.81 -1.01
N LEU A 12 -13.21 30.64 -1.64
CA LEU A 12 -12.74 29.44 -0.93
C LEU A 12 -11.30 29.55 -0.44
N LEU A 13 -10.40 30.08 -1.28
CA LEU A 13 -8.99 30.28 -0.90
C LEU A 13 -8.82 31.38 0.15
N ALA A 14 -9.67 32.41 0.08
CA ALA A 14 -9.69 33.52 1.02
C ALA A 14 -10.35 33.15 2.36
N GLY A 15 -11.09 32.04 2.41
CA GLY A 15 -11.82 31.60 3.61
C GLY A 15 -13.02 32.50 3.93
N GLU A 16 -13.70 33.02 2.89
CA GLU A 16 -14.86 33.89 3.06
C GLU A 16 -16.00 33.19 3.83
N GLU A 17 -16.65 33.97 4.69
CA GLU A 17 -17.70 33.45 5.56
C GLU A 17 -18.88 32.91 4.74
N GLY A 18 -19.30 31.68 5.02
CA GLY A 18 -20.37 30.99 4.27
C GLY A 18 -19.92 30.24 3.02
N VAL A 19 -18.69 30.44 2.53
CA VAL A 19 -18.13 29.67 1.41
C VAL A 19 -17.53 28.36 1.94
N LYS A 20 -18.01 27.22 1.46
CA LYS A 20 -17.55 25.89 1.90
C LYS A 20 -17.04 25.06 0.73
N ALA A 21 -16.02 24.24 1.00
CA ALA A 21 -15.54 23.25 0.06
C ALA A 21 -16.60 22.14 -0.16
N ASP A 22 -16.58 21.55 -1.36
CA ASP A 22 -17.36 20.36 -1.65
C ASP A 22 -16.60 19.12 -1.15
N TYR A 23 -16.85 18.78 0.11
CA TYR A 23 -16.26 17.59 0.75
C TYR A 23 -16.86 16.29 0.21
N GLU A 24 -18.14 16.31 -0.21
CA GLU A 24 -18.81 15.12 -0.72
C GLU A 24 -18.07 14.59 -1.95
N LYS A 25 -17.65 15.47 -2.85
CA LYS A 25 -16.91 15.06 -4.04
C LYS A 25 -15.56 14.43 -3.71
N ALA A 26 -14.84 14.96 -2.73
CA ALA A 26 -13.57 14.37 -2.29
C ALA A 26 -13.78 12.98 -1.70
N VAL A 27 -14.80 12.80 -0.85
CA VAL A 27 -15.17 11.50 -0.27
C VAL A 27 -15.55 10.52 -1.38
N GLN A 28 -16.41 10.90 -2.31
CA GLN A 28 -16.84 10.04 -3.42
C GLN A 28 -15.66 9.53 -4.26
N ILE A 29 -14.67 10.39 -4.56
CA ILE A 29 -13.48 9.99 -5.32
C ILE A 29 -12.67 8.94 -4.55
N CYS A 30 -12.40 9.19 -3.27
CA CYS A 30 -11.65 8.26 -2.44
C CYS A 30 -12.38 6.92 -2.28
N THR A 31 -13.69 6.93 -1.99
CA THR A 31 -14.50 5.72 -1.83
C THR A 31 -14.53 4.89 -3.10
N LYS A 32 -14.78 5.51 -4.26
CA LYS A 32 -14.86 4.80 -5.54
C LYS A 32 -13.53 4.16 -5.92
N SER A 33 -12.43 4.90 -5.76
CA SER A 33 -11.09 4.39 -6.05
C SER A 33 -10.70 3.27 -5.10
N ALA A 34 -10.92 3.43 -3.79
CA ALA A 34 -10.60 2.41 -2.80
C ALA A 34 -11.34 1.10 -3.10
N GLN A 35 -12.65 1.14 -3.34
CA GLN A 35 -13.45 -0.05 -3.64
C GLN A 35 -12.97 -0.78 -4.91
N LYS A 36 -12.61 -0.03 -5.95
CA LYS A 36 -12.15 -0.63 -7.21
C LYS A 36 -10.77 -1.24 -7.08
N GLU A 37 -9.82 -0.51 -6.50
CA GLU A 37 -8.42 -0.92 -6.45
C GLU A 37 -8.16 -2.02 -5.41
N MET A 38 -9.02 -2.19 -4.39
CA MET A 38 -8.91 -3.28 -3.40
C MET A 38 -9.20 -4.67 -4.00
N ILE A 39 -9.97 -4.76 -5.08
CA ILE A 39 -10.39 -6.05 -5.65
C ILE A 39 -9.18 -6.86 -6.13
N ILE A 40 -8.29 -6.23 -6.88
CA ILE A 40 -7.13 -6.89 -7.50
C ILE A 40 -6.21 -7.56 -6.45
N PRO A 41 -5.68 -6.85 -5.44
CA PRO A 41 -4.80 -7.46 -4.45
C PRO A 41 -5.50 -8.55 -3.63
N SER A 42 -6.79 -8.38 -3.29
CA SER A 42 -7.56 -9.40 -2.57
C SER A 42 -7.77 -10.67 -3.38
N VAL A 43 -8.07 -10.55 -4.67
CA VAL A 43 -8.26 -11.69 -5.57
C VAL A 43 -6.93 -12.43 -5.79
N LEU A 44 -5.83 -11.70 -6.01
CA LEU A 44 -4.50 -12.29 -6.16
C LEU A 44 -4.09 -13.11 -4.93
N ALA A 45 -4.35 -12.59 -3.73
CA ALA A 45 -4.04 -13.28 -2.48
C ALA A 45 -4.71 -14.66 -2.34
N ILE A 46 -5.87 -14.86 -2.97
CA ILE A 46 -6.62 -16.12 -2.95
C ILE A 46 -6.23 -17.00 -4.12
N ILE A 47 -6.21 -16.45 -5.34
CA ILE A 47 -6.04 -17.24 -6.57
C ILE A 47 -4.61 -17.80 -6.69
N VAL A 48 -3.60 -17.00 -6.34
CA VAL A 48 -2.18 -17.40 -6.53
C VAL A 48 -1.83 -18.71 -5.79
N PRO A 49 -2.04 -18.86 -4.47
CA PRO A 49 -1.71 -20.11 -3.78
C PRO A 49 -2.50 -21.31 -4.31
N VAL A 50 -3.76 -21.11 -4.72
CA VAL A 50 -4.61 -22.17 -5.29
C VAL A 50 -4.08 -22.64 -6.65
N LEU A 51 -3.77 -21.70 -7.55
CA LEU A 51 -3.22 -22.01 -8.87
C LEU A 51 -1.85 -22.68 -8.75
N VAL A 52 -0.95 -22.13 -7.94
CA VAL A 52 0.38 -22.72 -7.72
C VAL A 52 0.24 -24.13 -7.15
N GLY A 53 -0.68 -24.34 -6.21
CA GLY A 53 -0.98 -25.65 -5.64
C GLY A 53 -1.45 -26.66 -6.67
N PHE A 54 -2.46 -26.33 -7.48
CA PHE A 54 -2.97 -27.28 -8.46
C PHE A 54 -1.98 -27.56 -9.59
N LEU A 55 -1.24 -26.57 -10.06
CA LEU A 55 -0.30 -26.71 -11.18
C LEU A 55 1.02 -27.37 -10.78
N PHE A 56 1.59 -27.00 -9.63
CA PHE A 56 2.96 -27.38 -9.25
C PHE A 56 3.03 -28.19 -7.96
N GLY A 57 1.90 -28.41 -7.28
CA GLY A 57 1.81 -29.25 -6.10
C GLY A 57 2.28 -28.59 -4.81
N VAL A 58 2.28 -29.38 -3.73
CA VAL A 58 2.59 -28.93 -2.37
C VAL A 58 4.00 -28.32 -2.23
N PRO A 59 5.08 -28.88 -2.81
CA PRO A 59 6.41 -28.28 -2.68
C PRO A 59 6.49 -26.85 -3.22
N ALA A 60 5.80 -26.56 -4.32
CA ALA A 60 5.76 -25.22 -4.89
C ALA A 60 4.98 -24.23 -4.01
N VAL A 61 3.89 -24.67 -3.38
CA VAL A 61 3.15 -23.86 -2.40
C VAL A 61 4.03 -23.54 -1.19
N ILE A 62 4.79 -24.51 -0.68
CA ILE A 62 5.74 -24.27 0.42
C ILE A 62 6.79 -23.23 0.00
N GLY A 63 7.36 -23.35 -1.20
CA GLY A 63 8.30 -22.36 -1.75
C GLY A 63 7.70 -20.96 -1.86
N LEU A 64 6.47 -20.86 -2.37
CA LEU A 64 5.72 -19.60 -2.45
C LEU A 64 5.53 -18.96 -1.07
N LEU A 65 5.13 -19.76 -0.06
CA LEU A 65 4.89 -19.27 1.30
C LEU A 65 6.19 -18.79 1.98
N ILE A 66 7.28 -19.55 1.86
CA ILE A 66 8.57 -19.16 2.44
C ILE A 66 9.11 -17.90 1.76
N GLY A 67 9.09 -17.86 0.42
CA GLY A 67 9.52 -16.69 -0.35
C GLY A 67 8.67 -15.46 -0.04
N GLY A 68 7.34 -15.61 -0.02
CA GLY A 68 6.41 -14.54 0.31
C GLY A 68 6.55 -14.03 1.74
N LEU A 69 6.77 -14.92 2.71
CA LEU A 69 7.01 -14.56 4.10
C LEU A 69 8.30 -13.75 4.26
N THR A 70 9.42 -14.28 3.78
CA THR A 70 10.74 -13.67 3.98
C THR A 70 10.87 -12.33 3.26
N SER A 71 10.47 -12.26 1.99
CA SER A 71 10.50 -11.00 1.22
C SER A 71 9.45 -10.01 1.69
N GLY A 72 8.20 -10.48 1.90
CA GLY A 72 7.09 -9.62 2.29
C GLY A 72 7.25 -9.03 3.69
N PHE A 73 7.78 -9.80 4.64
CA PHE A 73 8.05 -9.29 5.99
C PHE A 73 9.11 -8.19 5.99
N ALA A 74 10.23 -8.40 5.30
CA ALA A 74 11.29 -7.39 5.19
C ALA A 74 10.76 -6.08 4.58
N MET A 75 9.96 -6.19 3.52
CA MET A 75 9.33 -5.04 2.87
C MET A 75 8.29 -4.35 3.77
N ALA A 76 7.46 -5.12 4.48
CA ALA A 76 6.44 -4.58 5.38
C ALA A 76 7.05 -3.73 6.51
N VAL A 77 8.13 -4.22 7.12
CA VAL A 77 8.86 -3.51 8.17
C VAL A 77 9.52 -2.25 7.61
N MET A 78 10.20 -2.36 6.47
CA MET A 78 10.85 -1.22 5.82
C MET A 78 9.84 -0.11 5.50
N MET A 79 8.73 -0.45 4.83
CA MET A 79 7.70 0.51 4.43
C MET A 79 7.06 1.21 5.63
N SER A 80 6.69 0.44 6.65
CA SER A 80 6.05 0.98 7.86
C SER A 80 6.99 1.93 8.61
N ASN A 81 8.25 1.53 8.78
CA ASN A 81 9.24 2.33 9.49
C ASN A 81 9.64 3.57 8.69
N ALA A 82 9.92 3.44 7.39
CA ALA A 82 10.30 4.57 6.55
C ALA A 82 9.21 5.64 6.51
N GLY A 83 7.95 5.24 6.28
CA GLY A 83 6.83 6.18 6.29
C GLY A 83 6.61 6.83 7.65
N GLY A 84 6.73 6.08 8.75
CA GLY A 84 6.66 6.63 10.11
C GLY A 84 7.80 7.61 10.41
N SER A 85 9.01 7.32 9.95
CA SER A 85 10.16 8.21 10.09
C SER A 85 9.98 9.52 9.33
N TRP A 86 9.45 9.49 8.09
CA TRP A 86 9.19 10.71 7.32
C TRP A 86 8.09 11.57 7.95
N ASP A 87 6.99 10.97 8.45
CA ASP A 87 5.96 11.73 9.17
C ASP A 87 6.51 12.37 10.45
N ASN A 88 7.31 11.61 11.21
CA ASN A 88 7.93 12.13 12.43
C ASN A 88 8.95 13.23 12.14
N ALA A 89 9.72 13.12 11.05
CA ALA A 89 10.64 14.17 10.62
C ALA A 89 9.88 15.45 10.25
N LYS A 90 8.76 15.33 9.51
CA LYS A 90 7.87 16.46 9.22
C LYS A 90 7.34 17.09 10.51
N LYS A 91 6.77 16.29 11.43
CA LYS A 91 6.25 16.77 12.72
C LYS A 91 7.32 17.44 13.58
N TYR A 92 8.55 16.93 13.57
CA TYR A 92 9.69 17.51 14.28
C TYR A 92 10.01 18.93 13.79
N ILE A 93 9.96 19.15 12.46
CA ILE A 93 10.13 20.49 11.88
C ILE A 93 8.93 21.37 12.23
N GLU A 94 7.70 20.85 12.15
CA GLU A 94 6.48 21.58 12.49
C GLU A 94 6.41 22.01 13.96
N ALA A 95 7.06 21.26 14.86
CA ALA A 95 7.22 21.60 16.28
C ALA A 95 8.21 22.77 16.53
N GLY A 96 8.89 23.27 15.50
CA GLY A 96 9.75 24.44 15.59
C GLY A 96 11.25 24.15 15.72
N ASN A 97 11.65 22.88 15.85
CA ASN A 97 13.05 22.48 16.08
C ASN A 97 13.99 22.82 14.91
N LEU A 98 13.44 23.12 13.73
CA LEU A 98 14.19 23.58 12.56
C LEU A 98 13.54 24.83 11.92
N GLY A 99 13.01 25.73 12.75
CA GLY A 99 12.41 26.99 12.28
C GLY A 99 10.94 26.92 11.90
N GLY A 100 10.27 25.78 12.12
CA GLY A 100 8.84 25.66 11.88
C GLY A 100 8.45 25.62 10.41
N LYS A 101 7.16 25.85 10.12
CA LYS A 101 6.61 25.84 8.75
C LYS A 101 7.07 27.03 7.91
N LYS A 102 7.37 28.15 8.55
CA LYS A 102 7.79 29.39 7.90
C LYS A 102 9.04 29.94 8.58
N ILE A 103 10.04 30.28 7.78
CA ILE A 103 11.25 30.96 8.22
C ILE A 103 11.27 32.39 7.69
N THR A 104 12.06 33.25 8.32
CA THR A 104 12.24 34.64 7.88
C THR A 104 13.43 34.71 6.93
N ASP A 105 13.20 35.24 5.73
CA ASP A 105 14.24 35.52 4.75
C ASP A 105 15.12 36.70 5.18
N GLU A 106 16.26 36.90 4.51
CA GLU A 106 17.20 38.04 4.74
C GLU A 106 16.50 39.41 4.64
N ASN A 107 15.39 39.47 3.90
CA ASN A 107 14.55 40.66 3.71
C ASN A 107 13.43 40.82 4.77
N GLY A 108 13.39 39.98 5.82
CA GLY A 108 12.35 40.03 6.85
C GLY A 108 11.02 39.38 6.47
N ASN A 109 10.92 38.78 5.28
CA ASN A 109 9.69 38.15 4.78
C ASN A 109 9.52 36.71 5.29
N LYS A 110 8.29 36.32 5.67
CA LYS A 110 7.99 34.92 6.04
C LYS A 110 7.85 34.05 4.80
N ILE A 111 8.87 33.24 4.52
CA ILE A 111 8.89 32.26 3.44
C ILE A 111 8.61 30.84 3.96
N THR A 112 8.14 29.95 3.10
CA THR A 112 7.98 28.53 3.46
C THR A 112 9.36 27.93 3.73
N ASN A 113 9.49 27.22 4.84
CA ASN A 113 10.75 26.57 5.19
C ASN A 113 11.06 25.46 4.16
N PRO A 114 12.18 25.53 3.42
CA PRO A 114 12.53 24.51 2.42
C PRO A 114 12.68 23.12 3.06
N ASN A 115 13.14 23.05 4.31
CA ASN A 115 13.23 21.77 5.04
C ASN A 115 11.83 21.21 5.33
N HIS A 116 10.87 22.05 5.70
CA HIS A 116 9.48 21.63 5.89
C HIS A 116 8.86 21.16 4.58
N ALA A 117 9.06 21.90 3.50
CA ALA A 117 8.56 21.51 2.17
C ALA A 117 9.14 20.16 1.72
N ALA A 118 10.44 19.92 1.91
CA ALA A 118 11.07 18.64 1.62
C ALA A 118 10.54 17.51 2.50
N ALA A 119 10.32 17.75 3.79
CA ALA A 119 9.76 16.75 4.71
C ALA A 119 8.30 16.43 4.39
N VAL A 120 7.50 17.40 3.92
CA VAL A 120 6.14 17.15 3.40
C VAL A 120 6.19 16.23 2.19
N ILE A 121 7.14 16.41 1.26
CA ILE A 121 7.32 15.49 0.13
C ILE A 121 7.64 14.08 0.65
N GLY A 122 8.57 13.94 1.59
CA GLY A 122 8.91 12.65 2.20
C GLY A 122 7.71 11.95 2.84
N ASP A 123 6.90 12.70 3.60
CA ASP A 123 5.69 12.17 4.22
C ASP A 123 4.65 11.73 3.18
N THR A 124 4.42 12.50 2.12
CA THR A 124 3.49 12.12 1.04
C THR A 124 3.93 10.87 0.28
N VAL A 125 5.24 10.60 0.20
CA VAL A 125 5.78 9.32 -0.32
C VAL A 125 5.59 8.19 0.71
N GLY A 126 5.73 8.51 2.00
CA GLY A 126 5.58 7.58 3.12
C GLY A 126 4.14 7.17 3.44
N ASP A 127 3.14 7.98 3.14
CA ASP A 127 1.72 7.70 3.38
C ASP A 127 1.26 6.37 2.76
N PRO A 128 1.42 6.11 1.45
CA PRO A 128 1.04 4.81 0.88
C PRO A 128 1.89 3.64 1.40
N PHE A 129 3.08 3.90 1.93
CA PHE A 129 3.94 2.87 2.52
C PHE A 129 3.45 2.46 3.90
N LYS A 130 3.23 3.42 4.81
CA LYS A 130 2.88 3.14 6.21
C LYS A 130 1.39 2.84 6.43
N ASP A 131 0.49 3.40 5.61
CA ASP A 131 -0.96 3.31 5.84
C ASP A 131 -1.67 2.34 4.88
N THR A 132 -1.02 1.94 3.79
CA THR A 132 -1.63 1.03 2.80
C THR A 132 -0.79 -0.22 2.59
N SER A 133 0.38 -0.11 1.97
CA SER A 133 1.13 -1.27 1.48
C SER A 133 1.79 -2.05 2.60
N GLY A 134 2.52 -1.38 3.50
CA GLY A 134 3.28 -1.99 4.59
C GLY A 134 2.41 -2.87 5.51
N PRO A 135 1.33 -2.32 6.11
CA PRO A 135 0.43 -3.12 6.94
C PRO A 135 -0.28 -4.24 6.16
N SER A 136 -0.66 -4.00 4.91
CA SER A 136 -1.39 -4.99 4.09
C SER A 136 -0.56 -6.21 3.73
N LEU A 137 0.76 -6.07 3.59
CA LEU A 137 1.66 -7.22 3.33
C LEU A 137 1.59 -8.28 4.44
N ASN A 138 1.41 -7.87 5.71
CA ASN A 138 1.24 -8.81 6.82
C ASN A 138 -0.06 -9.62 6.69
N ILE A 139 -1.14 -8.98 6.24
CA ILE A 139 -2.42 -9.64 6.00
C ILE A 139 -2.30 -10.58 4.80
N LEU A 140 -1.66 -10.13 3.73
CA LEU A 140 -1.42 -10.93 2.52
C LEU A 140 -0.72 -12.26 2.86
N ILE A 141 0.37 -12.22 3.62
CA ILE A 141 1.13 -13.42 4.04
C ILE A 141 0.26 -14.39 4.84
N LYS A 142 -0.50 -13.86 5.82
CA LYS A 142 -1.41 -14.68 6.64
C LYS A 142 -2.53 -15.30 5.82
N LEU A 143 -3.11 -14.53 4.90
CA LEU A 143 -4.22 -14.99 4.06
C LEU A 143 -3.75 -16.06 3.08
N MET A 144 -2.61 -15.87 2.42
CA MET A 144 -2.02 -16.90 1.54
C MET A 144 -1.74 -18.20 2.30
N SER A 145 -1.20 -18.11 3.51
CA SER A 145 -0.97 -19.28 4.38
C SER A 145 -2.28 -20.00 4.73
N LEU A 146 -3.31 -19.25 5.12
CA LEU A 146 -4.62 -19.81 5.46
C LEU A 146 -5.26 -20.52 4.26
N ILE A 147 -5.29 -19.86 3.09
CA ILE A 147 -5.84 -20.44 1.86
C ILE A 147 -5.07 -21.71 1.47
N SER A 148 -3.75 -21.69 1.56
CA SER A 148 -2.92 -22.86 1.26
C SER A 148 -3.27 -24.06 2.14
N VAL A 149 -3.51 -23.84 3.44
CA VAL A 149 -3.92 -24.89 4.38
C VAL A 149 -5.32 -25.41 4.05
N VAL A 150 -6.28 -24.53 3.79
CA VAL A 150 -7.67 -24.90 3.46
C VAL A 150 -7.73 -25.77 2.20
N PHE A 151 -6.94 -25.45 1.17
CA PHE A 151 -6.93 -26.19 -0.09
C PHE A 151 -5.94 -27.36 -0.13
N ALA A 152 -5.14 -27.59 0.92
CA ALA A 152 -4.10 -28.62 0.92
C ALA A 152 -4.64 -30.01 0.57
N GLY A 153 -5.77 -30.42 1.16
CA GLY A 153 -6.40 -31.72 0.88
C GLY A 153 -6.82 -31.86 -0.58
N ALA A 154 -7.41 -30.81 -1.17
CA ALA A 154 -7.80 -30.80 -2.58
C ALA A 154 -6.58 -30.82 -3.51
N ILE A 155 -5.53 -30.06 -3.19
CA ILE A 155 -4.28 -30.04 -3.95
C ILE A 155 -3.66 -31.44 -3.99
N ILE A 156 -3.56 -32.12 -2.84
CA ILE A 156 -3.00 -33.49 -2.77
C ILE A 156 -3.84 -34.46 -3.62
N ALA A 157 -5.17 -34.34 -3.59
CA ALA A 157 -6.06 -35.24 -4.32
C ALA A 157 -6.06 -35.04 -5.84
N PHE A 158 -5.95 -33.78 -6.32
CA PHE A 158 -6.20 -33.45 -7.72
C PHE A 158 -4.97 -32.95 -8.49
N SER A 159 -3.97 -32.37 -7.82
CA SER A 159 -2.78 -31.83 -8.48
C SER A 159 -2.05 -32.88 -9.34
N PRO A 160 -1.83 -34.14 -8.91
CA PRO A 160 -1.16 -35.14 -9.75
C PRO A 160 -1.91 -35.43 -11.06
N LYS A 161 -3.25 -35.46 -11.02
CA LYS A 161 -4.08 -35.67 -12.22
C LYS A 161 -3.99 -34.49 -13.18
N ILE A 162 -4.00 -33.27 -12.63
CA ILE A 162 -3.85 -32.03 -13.41
C ILE A 162 -2.46 -31.96 -14.06
N GLN A 163 -1.40 -32.29 -13.32
CA GLN A 163 -0.05 -32.33 -13.84
C GLN A 163 0.14 -33.38 -14.94
N ALA A 164 -0.50 -34.55 -14.80
CA ALA A 164 -0.50 -35.57 -15.84
C ALA A 164 -1.23 -35.08 -17.10
N LEU A 165 -2.40 -34.46 -16.95
CA LEU A 165 -3.16 -33.89 -18.07
C LEU A 165 -2.39 -32.78 -18.80
N LEU A 166 -1.64 -31.96 -18.07
CA LEU A 166 -0.83 -30.88 -18.62
C LEU A 166 0.54 -31.34 -19.16
N GLY A 167 0.87 -32.63 -19.06
CA GLY A 167 2.17 -33.18 -19.49
C GLY A 167 3.36 -32.69 -18.63
N ILE A 168 3.10 -32.22 -17.41
CA ILE A 168 4.11 -31.75 -16.46
C ILE A 168 4.69 -32.95 -15.67
N ALA A 169 3.87 -33.97 -15.41
CA ALA A 169 4.22 -35.11 -14.57
C ALA A 169 5.41 -35.94 -15.10
N ASP A 170 5.55 -36.09 -16.43
CA ASP A 170 6.60 -36.91 -17.05
C ASP A 170 8.02 -36.31 -16.95
N LYS A 171 8.18 -35.07 -16.42
CA LYS A 171 9.48 -34.41 -16.28
C LYS A 171 10.03 -34.37 -14.86
N ILE A 172 9.25 -34.75 -13.85
CA ILE A 172 9.64 -34.64 -12.43
C ILE A 172 10.02 -36.00 -11.83
N VAL A 173 9.65 -37.11 -12.50
CA VAL A 173 10.05 -38.48 -12.12
C VAL A 173 11.00 -39.06 -13.18
N LYS A 174 12.21 -38.51 -13.26
CA LYS A 174 13.40 -39.18 -13.77
C LYS A 174 14.59 -38.81 -12.89
#